data_AF-A0A511B2S2-F1
#
_entry.id   AF-A0A511B2S2-F1
#
_cell.length_a   1.000
_cell.length_b   1.000
_cell.length_c   1.000
_cell.angle_alpha   90.00
_cell.angle_beta   90.00
_cell.angle_gamma   90.00
#
_symmetry.space_group_name_H-M   'P 1'
#
loop_
_entity.id
_entity.type
_entity.pdbx_description
1 polymer ?
#
loop_
_entity_poly.entity_id
_entity_poly.type
_entity_poly.pdbx_seq_one_letter_code
_entity_poly.pdbx_strand_id
1 'polypeptide(L)'
;MLIYIFFANRALVGIGTIISIFVVGNLSDVFVNFITNGFGAPEGLAIRLLISALGIVSMSMGAALYIEAKEGVAPYDAMPIILSEKTGLSYRLSRVIVDITLVVIGFSLGSQLGINTVITAFFLGPFIQFFRNIFEKDLNTKALRYSTKK
;
A
#
# COMPACT_ATOMS: atom_id res chain seq x y z
N MET A 1 -10.49 0.84 -12.04
CA MET A 1 -9.87 1.74 -11.02
C MET A 1 -9.29 3.01 -11.63
N LEU A 2 -8.43 2.95 -12.65
CA LEU A 2 -7.74 4.15 -13.18
C LEU A 2 -8.67 5.28 -13.66
N ILE A 3 -9.70 4.93 -14.44
CA ILE A 3 -10.67 5.89 -14.99
C ILE A 3 -11.39 6.63 -13.84
N TYR A 4 -11.78 5.91 -12.79
CA TYR A 4 -12.43 6.50 -11.62
C TYR A 4 -11.53 7.49 -10.89
N ILE A 5 -10.25 7.17 -10.71
CA ILE A 5 -9.26 8.04 -10.04
C ILE A 5 -9.00 9.29 -10.86
N PHE A 6 -8.92 9.16 -12.20
CA PHE A 6 -8.73 10.29 -13.09
C PHE A 6 -9.86 11.33 -12.97
N PHE A 7 -11.11 10.86 -12.84
CA PHE A 7 -12.26 11.75 -12.63
C PHE A 7 -12.38 12.25 -11.19
N ALA A 8 -11.98 11.46 -10.19
CA ALA A 8 -12.14 11.81 -8.79
C ALA A 8 -11.03 12.73 -8.28
N ASN A 9 -9.77 12.46 -8.60
CA ASN A 9 -8.63 13.28 -8.20
C ASN A 9 -7.43 13.05 -9.14
N ARG A 10 -7.37 13.83 -10.22
CA ARG A 10 -6.29 13.80 -11.22
C ARG A 10 -4.91 14.23 -10.67
N ALA A 11 -4.85 14.87 -9.50
CA ALA A 11 -3.56 15.18 -8.85
C ALA A 11 -2.86 13.94 -8.28
N LEU A 12 -3.59 12.83 -8.07
CA LEU A 12 -3.01 11.57 -7.64
C LEU A 12 -2.38 10.77 -8.79
N VAL A 13 -2.60 11.19 -10.05
CA VAL A 13 -2.08 10.54 -11.24
C VAL A 13 -0.81 11.25 -11.68
N GLY A 14 0.34 10.61 -11.46
CA GLY A 14 1.65 11.15 -11.80
C GLY A 14 2.57 10.11 -12.41
N ILE A 15 3.86 10.46 -12.54
CA ILE A 15 4.87 9.53 -13.06
C ILE A 15 4.95 8.26 -12.18
N GLY A 16 4.77 8.42 -10.86
CA GLY A 16 4.76 7.32 -9.89
C GLY A 16 3.64 6.31 -10.14
N THR A 17 2.49 6.75 -10.64
CA THR A 17 1.38 5.86 -10.99
C THR A 17 1.73 4.97 -12.18
N ILE A 18 2.35 5.53 -13.22
CA ILE A 18 2.78 4.79 -14.42
C ILE A 18 3.82 3.75 -14.03
N ILE A 19 4.84 4.18 -13.28
CA ILE A 19 5.90 3.29 -12.78
C ILE A 19 5.29 2.15 -11.95
N SER A 20 4.34 2.45 -11.06
CA SER A 20 3.72 1.43 -10.21
C SER A 20 2.99 0.35 -11.03
N ILE A 21 2.31 0.74 -12.12
CA ILE A 21 1.56 -0.20 -12.96
C ILE A 21 2.48 -1.20 -13.67
N PHE A 22 3.62 -0.73 -14.19
CA PHE A 22 4.54 -1.59 -14.94
C PHE A 22 5.55 -2.32 -14.07
N VAL A 23 6.04 -1.68 -13.00
CA VAL A 23 7.17 -2.16 -12.22
C VAL A 23 6.74 -3.07 -11.08
N VAL A 24 5.63 -2.76 -10.37
CA VAL A 24 5.28 -3.49 -9.13
C VAL A 24 5.03 -4.96 -9.38
N GLY A 25 4.34 -5.32 -10.47
CA GLY A 25 4.09 -6.72 -10.84
C GLY A 25 5.39 -7.46 -11.15
N ASN A 26 6.14 -6.98 -12.15
CA ASN A 26 7.41 -7.59 -12.56
C ASN A 26 8.41 -7.71 -11.41
N LEU A 27 8.50 -6.68 -10.56
CA LEU A 27 9.40 -6.70 -9.41
C LEU A 27 8.96 -7.72 -8.36
N SER A 28 7.65 -7.88 -8.14
CA SER A 28 7.12 -8.89 -7.23
C SER A 28 7.45 -10.30 -7.72
N ASP A 29 7.29 -10.57 -9.02
CA ASP A 29 7.60 -11.88 -9.61
C ASP A 29 9.09 -12.21 -9.50
N VAL A 30 9.96 -11.23 -9.78
CA VAL A 30 11.42 -11.37 -9.60
C VAL A 30 11.76 -11.65 -8.13
N PHE A 31 11.12 -10.95 -7.20
CA PHE A 31 11.37 -11.13 -5.77
C PHE A 31 10.91 -12.51 -5.28
N VAL A 32 9.74 -12.98 -5.72
CA VAL A 32 9.26 -14.34 -5.42
C VAL A 32 10.23 -15.38 -5.97
N ASN A 33 10.64 -15.26 -7.23
CA ASN A 33 11.60 -16.19 -7.84
C ASN A 33 12.93 -16.19 -7.10
N PHE A 34 13.42 -15.03 -6.66
CA PHE A 34 14.63 -14.91 -5.87
C PHE A 34 14.52 -15.65 -4.52
N ILE A 35 13.41 -15.45 -3.80
CA ILE A 35 13.18 -16.11 -2.51
C ILE A 35 13.00 -17.63 -2.68
N THR A 36 12.20 -18.07 -3.67
CA THR A 36 11.95 -19.50 -3.89
C THR A 36 13.18 -20.25 -4.39
N ASN A 37 14.00 -19.64 -5.25
CA ASN A 37 15.24 -20.27 -5.71
C ASN A 37 16.31 -20.33 -4.61
N GLY A 38 16.34 -19.36 -3.69
CA GLY A 38 17.31 -19.31 -2.61
C GLY A 38 16.94 -20.14 -1.37
N PHE A 39 15.68 -20.07 -0.94
CA PHE A 39 15.20 -20.62 0.33
C PHE A 39 14.18 -21.76 0.19
N GLY A 40 13.76 -22.09 -1.04
CA GLY A 40 12.70 -23.06 -1.29
C GLY A 40 11.31 -22.55 -0.96
N ALA A 41 10.29 -23.38 -1.22
CA ALA A 41 8.92 -23.04 -0.83
C ALA A 41 8.78 -23.16 0.70
N PRO A 42 8.23 -22.15 1.40
CA PRO A 42 8.07 -22.22 2.84
C PRO A 42 7.03 -23.28 3.23
N GLU A 43 7.52 -24.41 3.72
CA GLU A 43 6.70 -25.50 4.26
C GLU A 43 6.35 -25.21 5.73
N GLY A 44 5.05 -25.06 6.01
CA GLY A 44 4.54 -24.82 7.37
C GLY A 44 3.87 -23.47 7.56
N LEU A 45 2.72 -23.49 8.24
CA LEU A 45 1.87 -22.32 8.43
C LEU A 45 2.56 -21.21 9.24
N ALA A 46 3.40 -21.57 10.22
CA ALA A 46 4.14 -20.62 11.05
C ALA A 46 5.16 -19.79 10.24
N ILE A 47 5.94 -20.43 9.37
CA ILE A 47 6.93 -19.74 8.52
C ILE A 47 6.22 -18.79 7.55
N ARG A 48 5.11 -19.24 6.95
CA ARG A 48 4.29 -18.39 6.05
C ARG A 48 3.76 -17.15 6.78
N LEU A 49 3.31 -17.28 8.03
CA LEU A 49 2.85 -16.14 8.83
C LEU A 49 3.98 -15.18 9.20
N LEU A 50 5.16 -15.69 9.56
CA LEU A 50 6.33 -14.85 9.87
C LEU A 50 6.78 -14.04 8.64
N ILE A 51 6.91 -14.70 7.48
CA ILE A 51 7.26 -14.03 6.23
C ILE A 51 6.18 -13.01 5.85
N SER A 52 4.89 -13.35 6.04
CA SER A 52 3.79 -12.42 5.78
C SER A 52 3.85 -11.19 6.68
N ALA A 53 4.15 -11.35 7.97
CA ALA A 53 4.29 -10.23 8.90
C ALA A 53 5.43 -9.29 8.48
N LEU A 54 6.60 -9.84 8.12
CA LEU A 54 7.72 -9.06 7.59
C LEU A 54 7.34 -8.35 6.28
N GLY A 55 6.63 -9.05 5.39
CA GLY A 55 6.12 -8.49 4.14
C GLY A 55 5.18 -7.31 4.36
N ILE A 56 4.23 -7.41 5.30
CA ILE A 56 3.30 -6.32 5.64
C ILE A 56 4.07 -5.10 6.18
N VAL A 57 5.05 -5.31 7.06
CA VAL A 57 5.86 -4.21 7.60
C VAL A 57 6.66 -3.53 6.50
N SER A 58 7.36 -4.29 5.65
CA SER A 58 8.14 -3.74 4.54
C SER A 58 7.25 -3.02 3.51
N MET A 59 6.13 -3.64 3.11
CA MET A 59 5.18 -3.09 2.17
C MET A 59 4.54 -1.80 2.70
N SER A 60 4.14 -1.77 3.97
CA SER A 60 3.52 -0.59 4.58
C SER A 60 4.50 0.58 4.72
N MET A 61 5.77 0.29 5.03
CA MET A 61 6.84 1.28 5.05
C MET A 61 7.10 1.87 3.65
N GLY A 62 7.24 1.01 2.64
CA GLY A 62 7.40 1.45 1.25
C GLY A 62 6.21 2.25 0.75
N ALA A 63 4.99 1.79 1.06
CA ALA A 63 3.75 2.49 0.72
C ALA A 63 3.69 3.88 1.35
N ALA A 64 4.02 4.00 2.63
CA ALA A 64 4.06 5.29 3.30
C ALA A 64 5.08 6.25 2.68
N LEU A 65 6.29 5.76 2.36
CA LEU A 65 7.35 6.57 1.76
C LEU A 65 6.94 7.16 0.41
N TYR A 66 6.42 6.33 -0.50
CA TYR A 66 6.10 6.80 -1.84
C TYR A 66 4.84 7.69 -1.83
N ILE A 67 3.85 7.42 -0.96
CA ILE A 67 2.66 8.27 -0.81
C ILE A 67 3.07 9.67 -0.34
N GLU A 68 3.96 9.76 0.67
CA GLU A 68 4.44 11.05 1.18
C GLU A 68 5.39 11.77 0.21
N ALA A 69 5.98 11.06 -0.77
CA ALA A 69 6.76 11.68 -1.84
C ALA A 69 5.91 12.52 -2.82
N LYS A 70 4.59 12.31 -2.88
CA LYS A 70 3.62 13.09 -3.68
C LYS A 70 3.87 13.15 -5.20
N GLU A 71 4.65 12.21 -5.75
CA GLU A 71 4.98 12.11 -7.19
C GLU A 71 3.97 11.27 -8.01
N GLY A 72 2.77 11.06 -7.45
CA GLY A 72 1.72 10.19 -8.00
C GLY A 72 1.62 8.87 -7.24
N VAL A 73 0.38 8.40 -7.08
CA VAL A 73 0.05 7.27 -6.22
C VAL A 73 -0.40 6.06 -7.03
N ALA A 74 -0.10 4.85 -6.55
CA ALA A 74 -0.59 3.64 -7.18
C ALA A 74 -2.14 3.63 -7.20
N PRO A 75 -2.80 3.15 -8.27
CA PRO A 75 -4.26 3.27 -8.38
C PRO A 75 -5.01 2.60 -7.23
N TYR A 76 -4.48 1.48 -6.74
CA TYR A 76 -5.01 0.76 -5.60
C TYR A 76 -4.94 1.60 -4.30
N ASP A 77 -3.83 2.31 -4.09
CA ASP A 77 -3.61 3.13 -2.90
C ASP A 77 -4.28 4.51 -2.97
N ALA A 78 -4.60 4.98 -4.18
CA ALA A 78 -5.36 6.22 -4.39
C ALA A 78 -6.83 6.10 -3.92
N MET A 79 -7.44 4.90 -3.98
CA MET A 79 -8.85 4.70 -3.62
C MET A 79 -9.16 5.05 -2.15
N PRO A 80 -8.40 4.54 -1.15
CA PRO A 80 -8.52 4.96 0.25
C PRO A 80 -8.29 6.45 0.48
N ILE A 81 -7.38 7.08 -0.27
CA ILE A 81 -7.11 8.52 -0.17
C ILE A 81 -8.33 9.31 -0.61
N ILE A 82 -8.86 9.00 -1.80
CA ILE A 82 -10.07 9.66 -2.35
C ILE A 82 -11.27 9.43 -1.43
N LEU A 83 -11.42 8.23 -0.87
CA LEU A 83 -12.50 7.94 0.06
C LEU A 83 -12.37 8.77 1.34
N SER A 84 -11.16 8.88 1.90
CA SER A 84 -10.87 9.72 3.07
C SER A 84 -11.17 11.19 2.78
N GLU A 85 -10.75 11.71 1.63
CA GLU A 85 -11.03 13.09 1.19
C GLU A 85 -12.54 13.38 1.05
N LYS A 86 -13.31 12.43 0.53
CA LYS A 86 -14.76 12.62 0.30
C LYS A 86 -15.62 12.41 1.54
N THR A 87 -15.19 11.56 2.47
CA THR A 87 -16.01 11.18 3.64
C THR A 87 -15.55 11.81 4.94
N GLY A 88 -14.35 12.41 4.97
CA GLY A 88 -13.73 12.91 6.21
C GLY A 88 -13.28 11.80 7.16
N LEU A 89 -13.40 10.53 6.78
CA LEU A 89 -12.91 9.40 7.57
C LEU A 89 -11.37 9.40 7.59
N SER A 90 -10.80 8.88 8.67
CA SER A 90 -9.34 8.68 8.74
C SER A 90 -8.87 7.73 7.63
N TYR A 91 -7.70 8.00 7.05
CA TYR A 91 -7.10 7.16 6.00
C TYR A 91 -7.00 5.68 6.42
N ARG A 92 -6.71 5.40 7.70
CA ARG A 92 -6.72 4.05 8.26
C ARG A 92 -8.05 3.33 8.03
N LEU A 93 -9.17 3.98 8.37
CA LEU A 93 -10.50 3.40 8.21
C LEU A 93 -10.87 3.27 6.73
N SER A 94 -10.60 4.31 5.94
CA SER A 94 -10.84 4.28 4.49
C SER A 94 -10.08 3.14 3.82
N ARG A 95 -8.85 2.86 4.25
CA ARG A 95 -8.05 1.75 3.72
C ARG A 95 -8.68 0.40 4.05
N VAL A 96 -9.02 0.17 5.31
CA VAL A 96 -9.65 -1.09 5.74
C VAL A 96 -10.99 -1.31 5.04
N ILE A 97 -11.81 -0.27 4.87
CA ILE A 97 -13.09 -0.37 4.17
C ILE A 97 -12.88 -0.78 2.70
N VAL A 98 -11.95 -0.12 2.00
CA VAL A 98 -11.64 -0.46 0.60
C VAL A 98 -11.11 -1.89 0.50
N ASP A 99 -10.19 -2.29 1.36
CA ASP A 99 -9.59 -3.62 1.32
C ASP A 99 -10.64 -4.71 1.61
N ILE A 100 -11.49 -4.52 2.62
CA ILE A 100 -12.61 -5.44 2.91
C ILE A 100 -13.59 -5.51 1.74
N THR A 101 -13.93 -4.37 1.14
CA THR A 101 -14.84 -4.33 -0.02
C THR A 101 -14.28 -5.13 -1.19
N LEU A 102 -12.98 -4.96 -1.50
CA LEU A 102 -12.30 -5.71 -2.56
C LEU A 102 -12.21 -7.19 -2.24
N VAL A 103 -11.96 -7.56 -0.99
CA VAL A 103 -11.95 -8.95 -0.51
C VAL A 103 -13.32 -9.60 -0.69
N VAL A 104 -14.41 -8.91 -0.31
CA VAL A 104 -15.79 -9.42 -0.46
C VAL A 104 -16.16 -9.57 -1.93
N ILE A 105 -15.81 -8.61 -2.78
CA ILE A 105 -16.05 -8.69 -4.23
C ILE A 105 -15.26 -9.86 -4.82
N GLY A 106 -13.97 -9.98 -4.49
CA GLY A 106 -13.11 -11.07 -4.96
C GLY A 106 -13.65 -12.43 -4.55
N PHE A 107 -14.07 -12.57 -3.29
CA PHE A 107 -14.67 -13.81 -2.79
C PHE A 107 -15.98 -14.16 -3.51
N SER A 108 -16.84 -13.16 -3.76
CA SER A 108 -18.09 -13.35 -4.52
C SER A 108 -17.85 -13.80 -5.96
N LEU A 109 -16.69 -13.44 -6.54
CA LEU A 109 -16.26 -13.86 -7.87
C LEU A 109 -15.51 -15.21 -7.86
N GLY A 110 -15.42 -15.89 -6.71
CA GLY A 110 -14.78 -17.21 -6.59
C GLY A 110 -13.30 -17.19 -6.19
N SER A 111 -12.77 -16.06 -5.72
CA SER A 111 -11.41 -15.99 -5.19
C SER A 111 -11.27 -16.77 -3.88
N GLN A 112 -10.18 -17.54 -3.75
CA GLN A 112 -9.86 -18.23 -2.51
C GLN A 112 -9.26 -17.24 -1.49
N LEU A 113 -9.94 -17.06 -0.36
CA LEU A 113 -9.43 -16.24 0.74
C LEU A 113 -8.47 -17.05 1.60
N GLY A 114 -7.21 -16.66 1.62
CA GLY A 114 -6.23 -17.17 2.55
C GLY A 114 -6.24 -16.41 3.88
N ILE A 115 -5.69 -17.03 4.93
CA ILE A 115 -5.45 -16.36 6.23
C ILE A 115 -4.66 -15.06 6.04
N ASN A 116 -3.66 -15.07 5.15
CA ASN A 116 -2.86 -13.87 4.88
C ASN A 116 -3.70 -12.72 4.31
N THR A 117 -4.67 -13.01 3.43
CA THR A 117 -5.56 -11.99 2.85
C THR A 117 -6.34 -11.25 3.93
N VAL A 118 -6.87 -11.99 4.91
CA VAL A 118 -7.59 -11.41 6.05
C VAL A 118 -6.65 -10.55 6.90
N ILE A 119 -5.45 -11.06 7.21
CA ILE A 119 -4.45 -10.31 7.97
C ILE A 119 -4.10 -9.01 7.24
N THR A 120 -3.82 -9.05 5.93
CA THR A 120 -3.48 -7.85 5.16
C THR A 120 -4.63 -6.85 5.14
N ALA A 121 -5.88 -7.28 4.96
CA ALA A 121 -7.02 -6.37 4.86
C ALA A 121 -7.25 -5.56 6.14
N PHE A 122 -6.97 -6.13 7.32
CA PHE A 122 -7.14 -5.45 8.59
C PHE A 122 -5.90 -4.67 9.05
N PHE A 123 -4.70 -5.24 8.88
CA PHE A 123 -3.48 -4.67 9.45
C PHE A 123 -2.77 -3.68 8.53
N LEU A 124 -2.85 -3.85 7.20
CA LEU A 124 -2.08 -3.03 6.27
C LEU A 124 -2.38 -1.54 6.41
N GLY A 125 -3.66 -1.16 6.51
CA GLY A 125 -4.07 0.24 6.69
C GLY A 125 -3.52 0.91 7.95
N PRO A 126 -3.70 0.32 9.14
CA PRO A 126 -3.10 0.82 10.38
C PRO A 126 -1.58 0.96 10.33
N PHE A 127 -0.86 0.00 9.75
CA PHE A 127 0.59 0.05 9.61
C PHE A 127 1.04 1.16 8.64
N ILE A 128 0.38 1.31 7.49
CA ILE A 128 0.68 2.41 6.56
C ILE A 128 0.49 3.75 7.27
N GLN A 129 -0.63 3.95 7.97
CA GLN A 129 -0.84 5.21 8.71
C GLN A 129 0.25 5.46 9.76
N PHE A 130 0.67 4.40 10.47
CA PHE A 130 1.74 4.51 11.46
C PHE A 130 3.05 4.99 10.82
N PHE A 131 3.47 4.37 9.72
CA PHE A 131 4.68 4.79 9.00
C PHE A 131 4.54 6.18 8.37
N ARG A 132 3.37 6.53 7.84
CA ARG A 132 3.11 7.88 7.32
C ARG A 132 3.28 8.93 8.40
N ASN A 133 2.74 8.72 9.60
CA ASN A 133 2.92 9.65 10.72
C ASN A 133 4.39 9.81 11.13
N ILE A 134 5.23 8.78 10.93
CA ILE A 134 6.68 8.86 11.18
C ILE A 134 7.34 9.71 10.09
N PHE A 135 7.10 9.38 8.82
CA PHE A 135 7.74 10.08 7.69
C PHE A 135 7.27 11.52 7.54
N GLU A 136 6.00 11.82 7.82
CA GLU A 136 5.46 13.18 7.80
C GLU A 136 6.20 14.08 8.81
N LYS A 137 6.49 13.57 10.01
CA LYS A 137 7.27 14.32 11.02
C LYS A 137 8.68 14.62 10.53
N ASP A 138 9.35 13.64 9.94
CA ASP A 138 10.71 13.79 9.42
C ASP A 138 10.77 14.72 8.20
N LEU A 139 9.78 14.63 7.30
CA LEU A 139 9.68 15.45 6.10
C LEU A 139 9.32 16.90 6.42
N ASN A 140 8.37 17.17 7.32
CA ASN A 140 8.09 18.53 7.77
C ASN A 140 9.30 19.15 8.49
N THR A 141 10.04 18.35 9.27
CA THR A 141 11.25 18.81 9.95
C THR A 141 12.36 19.18 8.95
N LYS A 142 12.52 18.42 7.86
CA LYS A 142 13.47 18.75 6.77
C LYS A 142 13.01 19.93 5.92
N ALA A 143 11.72 20.03 5.60
CA ALA A 143 11.15 21.15 4.83
C ALA A 143 11.30 22.49 5.59
N LEU A 144 11.06 22.49 6.90
CA LEU A 144 11.29 23.67 7.76
C LEU A 144 12.78 24.06 7.84
N ARG A 145 13.69 23.09 7.85
CA ARG A 145 15.15 23.32 7.79
C ARG A 145 15.64 23.89 6.46
N TYR A 146 14.95 23.62 5.35
CA TYR A 146 15.25 24.25 4.05
C TYR A 146 14.65 25.65 3.93
N SER A 147 13.52 25.94 4.58
CA SER A 147 12.89 27.27 4.56
C SER A 147 13.63 28.30 5.43
N THR A 148 14.32 27.88 6.50
CA THR A 148 15.13 28.77 7.36
C THR A 148 16.54 29.03 6.84
N LYS A 149 16.93 28.44 5.71
CA LYS A 149 18.25 28.63 5.09
C LYS A 149 18.22 29.54 3.85
N LYS A 150 17.16 30.36 3.73
CA LYS A 150 17.02 31.36 2.68
C LYS A 150 17.19 32.77 3.24
#